data_AF-A0A6C0K2W6-F1
#
_entry.id   AF-A0A6C0K2W6-F1
#
_cell.length_a   1.000
_cell.length_b   1.000
_cell.length_c   1.000
_cell.angle_alpha   90.00
_cell.angle_beta   90.00
_cell.angle_gamma   90.00
#
_symmetry.space_group_name_H-M   'P 1'
#
loop_
_entity.id
_entity.type
_entity.pdbx_description
1 polymer ?
#
loop_
_entity_poly.entity_id
_entity_poly.type
_entity_poly.pdbx_seq_one_letter_code
_entity_poly.pdbx_strand_id
1 'polypeptide(L)'
;MATQNPSDFQLPYTQYALNGQNGRMNFSTSTGGSEGAGGQFQVPGFDYGKKAEPNFVGDMLRGNMTPSEVAFAFFTTCNVEVLQEAIRKEVYLRSGPKKYLIDDQDIDELKMIMRGIYYQYAKNNEFDVAGQVKELNKIIVDWCTPRILSEVDHYHYYLNDISHLPIPLAQPMSLSGAGTRSLPFQPFM
;
A
#
# COMPACT_ATOMS: atom_id res chain seq x y z
N MET A 1 20.05 8.19 -60.97
CA MET A 1 20.44 9.03 -59.81
C MET A 1 19.65 8.55 -58.61
N ALA A 2 20.23 7.69 -57.78
CA ALA A 2 19.61 7.19 -56.57
C ALA A 2 20.27 7.89 -55.38
N THR A 3 19.49 8.68 -54.64
CA THR A 3 19.87 9.36 -53.41
C THR A 3 19.92 8.33 -52.27
N GLN A 4 21.11 8.04 -51.74
CA GLN A 4 21.26 7.34 -50.47
C GLN A 4 20.93 8.31 -49.34
N ASN A 5 19.86 8.03 -48.59
CA ASN A 5 19.59 8.63 -47.28
C ASN A 5 20.28 7.73 -46.23
N PRO A 6 21.07 8.26 -45.28
CA PRO A 6 21.83 7.43 -44.35
C PRO A 6 20.88 6.60 -43.48
N SER A 7 21.25 5.35 -43.27
CA SER A 7 20.60 4.40 -42.39
C SER A 7 20.44 4.99 -40.99
N ASP A 8 19.23 5.42 -40.64
CA ASP A 8 18.87 5.77 -39.27
C ASP A 8 19.06 4.52 -38.40
N PHE A 9 20.00 4.62 -37.46
CA PHE A 9 20.21 3.62 -36.43
C PHE A 9 18.98 3.60 -35.52
N GLN A 10 18.09 2.64 -35.76
CA GLN A 10 16.87 2.49 -34.97
C GLN A 10 17.13 1.58 -33.78
N LEU A 11 17.14 2.16 -32.58
CA LEU A 11 17.29 1.43 -31.32
C LEU A 11 16.13 0.43 -31.16
N PRO A 12 16.41 -0.85 -30.79
CA PRO A 12 15.47 -1.96 -30.87
C PRO A 12 14.23 -1.85 -29.95
N TYR A 13 14.10 -0.81 -29.12
CA TYR A 13 13.02 -0.65 -28.15
C TYR A 13 12.27 0.69 -28.21
N THR A 14 12.53 1.54 -29.21
CA THR A 14 12.11 2.96 -29.13
C THR A 14 10.85 3.32 -29.90
N GLN A 15 10.16 2.37 -30.56
CA GLN A 15 8.90 2.71 -31.21
C GLN A 15 7.69 1.97 -30.64
N TYR A 16 7.74 0.66 -30.35
CA TYR A 16 6.61 -0.03 -29.71
C TYR A 16 7.11 -1.26 -28.94
N ALA A 17 7.22 -1.16 -27.62
CA ALA A 17 7.42 -2.36 -26.82
C ALA A 17 6.08 -3.10 -26.67
N LEU A 18 6.13 -4.43 -26.54
CA LEU A 18 4.96 -5.27 -26.33
C LEU A 18 4.14 -4.71 -25.15
N ASN A 19 2.87 -4.37 -25.36
CA ASN A 19 1.98 -3.75 -24.36
C ASN A 19 2.44 -2.37 -23.81
N GLY A 20 3.14 -1.55 -24.60
CA GLY A 20 3.52 -0.19 -24.17
C GLY A 20 4.61 -0.14 -23.10
N GLN A 21 5.44 -1.19 -23.02
CA GLN A 21 6.54 -1.26 -22.06
C GLN A 21 7.60 -0.18 -22.29
N ASN A 22 7.96 0.53 -21.22
CA ASN A 22 8.86 1.66 -21.23
C ASN A 22 10.34 1.28 -20.99
N GLY A 23 10.75 0.07 -21.40
CA GLY A 23 12.09 -0.49 -21.10
C GLY A 23 12.33 -0.84 -19.63
N ARG A 24 11.32 -0.69 -18.77
CA ARG A 24 11.30 -1.12 -17.37
C ARG A 24 10.52 -2.43 -17.23
N MET A 25 10.89 -3.25 -16.24
CA MET A 25 10.19 -4.50 -15.92
C MET A 25 8.77 -4.19 -15.45
N ASN A 26 7.76 -4.63 -16.22
CA ASN A 26 6.37 -4.53 -15.81
C ASN A 26 5.95 -5.81 -15.07
N PHE A 27 5.75 -5.72 -13.75
CA PHE A 27 5.32 -6.84 -12.91
C PHE A 27 3.82 -7.19 -13.05
N SER A 28 3.04 -6.39 -13.79
CA SER A 28 1.58 -6.57 -13.89
C SER A 28 1.13 -7.55 -14.98
N THR A 29 2.05 -8.14 -15.73
CA THR A 29 1.72 -8.98 -16.90
C THR A 29 2.10 -10.44 -16.68
N SER A 30 1.45 -11.11 -15.74
CA SER A 30 1.32 -12.56 -15.81
C SER A 30 -0.04 -12.90 -16.42
N THR A 31 -0.02 -13.45 -17.63
CA THR A 31 -1.17 -14.02 -18.32
C THR A 31 -1.86 -15.07 -17.44
N GLY A 32 -2.98 -14.70 -16.84
CA GLY A 32 -3.81 -15.58 -16.00
C GLY A 32 -4.58 -14.74 -14.99
N GLY A 33 -5.89 -14.58 -15.20
CA GLY A 33 -6.68 -13.55 -14.54
C GLY A 33 -6.77 -13.65 -13.02
N SER A 34 -6.83 -12.50 -12.36
CA SER A 34 -7.69 -12.29 -11.20
C SER A 34 -7.99 -10.81 -11.03
N GLU A 35 -9.26 -10.53 -10.78
CA GLU A 35 -9.84 -9.24 -10.50
C GLU A 35 -9.39 -8.77 -9.11
N GLY A 36 -8.73 -7.61 -9.01
CA GLY A 36 -8.36 -6.98 -7.73
C GLY A 36 -6.94 -6.43 -7.71
N ALA A 37 -6.69 -5.47 -6.83
CA ALA A 37 -5.38 -4.81 -6.66
C ALA A 37 -4.28 -5.71 -6.04
N GLY A 38 -4.54 -7.01 -5.87
CA GLY A 38 -3.65 -8.00 -5.24
C GLY A 38 -3.34 -9.19 -6.16
N GLY A 39 -2.61 -8.96 -7.26
CA GLY A 39 -2.20 -10.05 -8.16
C GLY A 39 -1.37 -11.12 -7.43
N GLN A 40 -1.68 -12.39 -7.69
CA GLN A 40 -1.02 -13.56 -7.07
C GLN A 40 0.36 -13.83 -7.69
N PHE A 41 1.32 -12.93 -7.50
CA PHE A 41 2.73 -13.24 -7.76
C PHE A 41 3.36 -13.82 -6.48
N GLN A 42 3.25 -15.14 -6.31
CA GLN A 42 3.79 -15.81 -5.12
C GLN A 42 5.27 -16.17 -5.32
N VAL A 43 6.15 -15.39 -4.71
CA VAL A 43 7.60 -15.68 -4.70
C VAL A 43 7.88 -16.71 -3.60
N PRO A 44 8.49 -17.86 -3.91
CA PRO A 44 8.84 -18.86 -2.91
C PRO A 44 9.65 -18.24 -1.76
N GLY A 45 9.18 -18.39 -0.52
CA GLY A 45 9.85 -17.87 0.67
C GLY A 45 9.47 -16.44 1.09
N PHE A 46 8.57 -15.76 0.37
CA PHE A 46 8.09 -14.41 0.71
C PHE A 46 6.59 -14.36 1.02
N ASP A 47 6.01 -15.48 1.46
CA ASP A 47 4.60 -15.54 1.88
C ASP A 47 4.45 -15.18 3.35
N TYR A 48 3.25 -14.72 3.73
CA TYR A 48 2.92 -14.32 5.09
C TYR A 48 1.72 -15.12 5.65
N GLY A 49 1.62 -15.19 6.96
CA GLY A 49 0.62 -15.99 7.65
C GLY A 49 -0.76 -15.35 7.55
N LYS A 50 -1.71 -16.02 6.88
CA LYS A 50 -3.12 -15.56 6.77
C LYS A 50 -4.09 -16.30 7.67
N LYS A 51 -3.64 -17.28 8.45
CA LYS A 51 -4.49 -18.01 9.42
C LYS A 51 -3.88 -18.00 10.83
N ALA A 52 -4.71 -17.64 11.80
CA ALA A 52 -4.33 -17.61 13.20
C ALA A 52 -4.43 -19.02 13.79
N GLU A 53 -3.55 -19.31 14.75
CA GLU A 53 -3.63 -20.54 15.54
C GLU A 53 -4.88 -20.53 16.43
N PRO A 54 -5.49 -21.69 16.73
CA PRO A 54 -6.80 -21.77 17.40
C PRO A 54 -6.87 -21.05 18.76
N ASN A 55 -5.80 -21.11 19.56
CA ASN A 55 -5.71 -20.43 20.85
C ASN A 55 -4.29 -19.95 21.10
N PHE A 56 -4.06 -18.63 21.00
CA PHE A 56 -2.74 -18.01 21.14
C PHE A 56 -2.64 -17.03 22.32
N VAL A 57 -3.64 -17.02 23.21
CA VAL A 57 -3.71 -16.17 24.41
C VAL A 57 -2.43 -16.24 25.24
N GLY A 58 -1.92 -17.45 25.47
CA GLY A 58 -0.73 -17.68 26.29
C GLY A 58 0.54 -17.08 25.67
N ASP A 59 0.60 -16.96 24.35
CA ASP A 59 1.70 -16.30 23.67
C ASP A 59 1.57 -14.76 23.74
N MET A 60 0.35 -14.24 23.57
CA MET A 60 0.05 -12.80 23.61
C MET A 60 0.28 -12.18 24.98
N LEU A 61 0.01 -12.93 26.06
CA LEU A 61 0.15 -12.45 27.43
C LEU A 61 1.44 -12.89 28.12
N ARG A 62 2.30 -13.63 27.41
CA ARG A 62 3.51 -14.22 27.98
C ARG A 62 4.37 -13.18 28.68
N GLY A 63 4.65 -13.44 29.96
CA GLY A 63 5.60 -12.67 30.79
C GLY A 63 5.05 -11.40 31.44
N ASN A 64 3.86 -10.92 31.06
CA ASN A 64 3.35 -9.62 31.53
C ASN A 64 2.07 -9.72 32.36
N MET A 65 1.05 -10.43 31.87
CA MET A 65 -0.28 -10.47 32.50
C MET A 65 -0.79 -11.90 32.63
N THR A 66 -1.59 -12.15 33.67
CA THR A 66 -2.36 -13.38 33.78
C THR A 66 -3.57 -13.32 32.83
N PRO A 67 -3.97 -14.46 32.22
CA PRO A 67 -5.10 -14.47 31.31
C PRO A 67 -6.42 -14.25 32.06
N SER A 68 -7.14 -13.19 31.71
CA SER A 68 -8.49 -12.88 32.18
C SER A 68 -9.54 -13.48 31.23
N GLU A 69 -10.82 -13.51 31.63
CA GLU A 69 -11.91 -13.93 30.73
C GLU A 69 -11.99 -13.04 29.47
N VAL A 70 -11.67 -11.75 29.61
CA VAL A 70 -11.58 -10.80 28.49
C VAL A 70 -10.45 -11.20 27.53
N ALA A 71 -9.29 -11.61 28.04
CA ALA A 71 -8.19 -12.11 27.22
C ALA A 71 -8.61 -13.32 26.38
N PHE A 72 -9.29 -14.29 27.02
CA PHE A 72 -9.73 -15.50 26.34
C PHE A 72 -10.78 -15.23 25.28
N ALA A 73 -11.66 -14.25 25.48
CA ALA A 73 -12.63 -13.85 24.45
C ALA A 73 -11.97 -13.06 23.31
N PHE A 74 -10.99 -12.21 23.64
CA PHE A 74 -10.36 -11.29 22.70
C PHE A 74 -9.32 -11.95 21.79
N PHE A 75 -8.44 -12.80 22.32
CA PHE A 75 -7.38 -13.47 21.56
C PHE A 75 -7.85 -14.82 21.00
N THR A 76 -8.87 -14.78 20.16
CA THR A 76 -9.43 -15.96 19.47
C THR A 76 -9.32 -15.81 17.95
N THR A 77 -9.29 -16.92 17.22
CA THR A 77 -9.31 -16.90 15.75
C THR A 77 -10.56 -16.23 15.20
N CYS A 78 -11.71 -16.49 15.82
CA CYS A 78 -12.97 -15.89 15.42
C CYS A 78 -12.94 -14.35 15.57
N ASN A 79 -12.35 -13.83 16.66
CA ASN A 79 -12.21 -12.38 16.82
C ASN A 79 -11.22 -11.77 15.80
N VAL A 80 -10.16 -12.49 15.44
CA VAL A 80 -9.23 -12.08 14.37
C VAL A 80 -9.95 -11.96 13.03
N GLU A 81 -10.79 -12.93 12.66
CA GLU A 81 -11.59 -12.89 11.42
C GLU A 81 -12.56 -11.70 11.42
N VAL A 82 -13.26 -11.46 12.55
CA VAL A 82 -14.14 -10.30 12.71
C VAL A 82 -13.37 -8.98 12.54
N LEU A 83 -12.15 -8.89 13.08
CA LEU A 83 -11.29 -7.72 12.90
C LEU A 83 -10.86 -7.52 11.44
N GLN A 84 -10.47 -8.58 10.74
CA GLN A 84 -10.08 -8.52 9.33
C GLN A 84 -11.24 -8.01 8.46
N GLU A 85 -12.44 -8.57 8.66
CA GLU A 85 -13.64 -8.12 7.94
C GLU A 85 -14.02 -6.67 8.29
N ALA A 86 -13.92 -6.29 9.56
CA ALA A 86 -14.20 -4.93 10.00
C ALA A 86 -13.22 -3.92 9.39
N ILE A 87 -11.93 -4.24 9.37
CA ILE A 87 -10.89 -3.41 8.73
C ILE A 87 -11.16 -3.28 7.23
N ARG A 88 -11.41 -4.39 6.52
CA ARG A 88 -11.75 -4.35 5.09
C ARG A 88 -12.95 -3.46 4.81
N LYS A 89 -14.00 -3.59 5.62
CA LYS A 89 -15.22 -2.78 5.49
C LYS A 89 -14.96 -1.30 5.77
N GLU A 90 -14.25 -0.97 6.84
CA GLU A 90 -13.94 0.43 7.18
C GLU A 90 -13.02 1.08 6.14
N VAL A 91 -12.01 0.36 5.64
CA VAL A 91 -11.14 0.85 4.55
C VAL A 91 -11.97 1.13 3.29
N TYR A 92 -12.85 0.21 2.91
CA TYR A 92 -13.75 0.41 1.78
C TYR A 92 -14.63 1.66 1.96
N LEU A 93 -15.25 1.82 3.13
CA LEU A 93 -16.11 2.97 3.43
C LEU A 93 -15.32 4.29 3.46
N ARG A 94 -14.17 4.33 4.14
CA ARG A 94 -13.36 5.54 4.29
C ARG A 94 -12.58 5.93 3.03
N SER A 95 -12.36 4.99 2.11
CA SER A 95 -11.78 5.30 0.79
C SER A 95 -12.71 6.15 -0.10
N GLY A 96 -13.97 6.34 0.28
CA GLY A 96 -14.91 7.25 -0.36
C GLY A 96 -15.16 6.89 -1.84
N PRO A 97 -14.81 7.77 -2.80
CA PRO A 97 -15.03 7.50 -4.23
C PRO A 97 -14.07 6.44 -4.79
N LYS A 98 -12.89 6.24 -4.18
CA LYS A 98 -11.85 5.34 -4.69
C LYS A 98 -12.21 3.86 -4.48
N LYS A 99 -12.99 3.56 -3.43
CA LYS A 99 -13.55 2.22 -3.12
C LYS A 99 -12.49 1.11 -3.14
N TYR A 100 -11.43 1.30 -2.37
CA TYR A 100 -10.34 0.32 -2.29
C TYR A 100 -10.83 -1.00 -1.70
N LEU A 101 -10.59 -2.09 -2.45
CA LEU A 101 -10.83 -3.46 -2.00
C LEU A 101 -9.49 -4.07 -1.62
N ILE A 102 -9.32 -4.37 -0.33
CA ILE A 102 -8.08 -4.93 0.22
C ILE A 102 -8.26 -6.40 0.61
N ASP A 103 -7.17 -7.15 0.49
CA ASP A 103 -7.07 -8.52 0.99
C ASP A 103 -6.89 -8.56 2.52
N ASP A 104 -6.92 -9.78 3.07
CA ASP A 104 -6.60 -9.99 4.49
C ASP A 104 -5.18 -9.52 4.80
N GLN A 105 -5.02 -8.87 5.95
CA GLN A 105 -3.72 -8.40 6.42
C GLN A 105 -2.91 -9.53 7.06
N ASP A 106 -1.60 -9.36 7.16
CA ASP A 106 -0.73 -10.32 7.84
C ASP A 106 -1.16 -10.50 9.31
N ILE A 107 -1.25 -11.76 9.73
CA ILE A 107 -1.79 -12.10 11.04
C ILE A 107 -0.81 -11.79 12.15
N ASP A 108 0.49 -11.94 11.92
CA ASP A 108 1.47 -11.68 12.98
C ASP A 108 1.56 -10.18 13.29
N GLU A 109 1.46 -9.32 12.28
CA GLU A 109 1.27 -7.87 12.44
C GLU A 109 -0.04 -7.54 13.17
N LEU A 110 -1.16 -8.16 12.76
CA LEU A 110 -2.44 -7.94 13.44
C LEU A 110 -2.39 -8.39 14.92
N LYS A 111 -1.76 -9.53 15.22
CA LYS A 111 -1.53 -10.00 16.60
C LYS A 111 -0.67 -9.02 17.40
N MET A 112 0.38 -8.45 16.79
CA MET A 112 1.21 -7.44 17.45
C MET A 112 0.38 -6.21 17.82
N ILE A 113 -0.48 -5.74 16.92
CA ILE A 113 -1.38 -4.61 17.17
C ILE A 113 -2.41 -4.95 18.25
N MET A 114 -3.07 -6.12 18.15
CA MET A 114 -4.00 -6.63 19.15
C MET A 114 -3.36 -6.67 20.54
N ARG A 115 -2.14 -7.21 20.63
CA ARG A 115 -1.35 -7.29 21.86
C ARG A 115 -1.06 -5.90 22.44
N GLY A 116 -0.58 -4.97 21.62
CA GLY A 116 -0.26 -3.61 22.05
C GLY A 116 -1.50 -2.85 22.57
N ILE A 117 -2.61 -2.91 21.83
CA ILE A 117 -3.86 -2.24 22.23
C ILE A 117 -4.46 -2.88 23.48
N TYR A 118 -4.42 -4.21 23.58
CA TYR A 118 -4.87 -4.91 24.77
C TYR A 118 -4.10 -4.44 26.02
N TYR A 119 -2.76 -4.41 25.97
CA TYR A 119 -1.97 -3.94 27.12
C TYR A 119 -2.27 -2.49 27.51
N GLN A 120 -2.56 -1.63 26.53
CA GLN A 120 -2.76 -0.22 26.78
C GLN A 120 -4.17 0.12 27.29
N TYR A 121 -5.21 -0.60 26.83
CA TYR A 121 -6.61 -0.21 27.01
C TYR A 121 -7.50 -1.26 27.68
N ALA A 122 -7.03 -2.51 27.88
CA ALA A 122 -7.86 -3.54 28.49
C ALA A 122 -8.15 -3.23 29.97
N LYS A 123 -9.45 -3.14 30.31
CA LYS A 123 -9.93 -2.90 31.68
C LYS A 123 -9.94 -4.18 32.52
N ASN A 124 -10.05 -5.35 31.89
CA ASN A 124 -10.09 -6.66 32.55
C ASN A 124 -11.17 -6.79 33.63
N ASN A 125 -12.33 -6.15 33.42
CA ASN A 125 -13.45 -6.27 34.35
C ASN A 125 -14.20 -7.59 34.11
N GLU A 126 -14.71 -8.20 35.17
CA GLU A 126 -15.52 -9.44 35.12
C GLU A 126 -16.91 -9.18 34.50
N PHE A 127 -17.38 -7.93 34.57
CA PHE A 127 -18.66 -7.53 34.02
C PHE A 127 -18.52 -7.03 32.57
N ASP A 128 -19.47 -7.41 31.71
CA ASP A 128 -19.56 -6.99 30.30
C ASP A 128 -18.31 -7.27 29.45
N VAL A 129 -17.88 -8.54 29.45
CA VAL A 129 -16.76 -9.01 28.62
C VAL A 129 -17.00 -8.71 27.13
N ALA A 130 -18.23 -8.89 26.64
CA ALA A 130 -18.58 -8.63 25.25
C ALA A 130 -18.47 -7.14 24.86
N GLY A 131 -18.90 -6.23 25.73
CA GLY A 131 -18.74 -4.79 25.52
C GLY A 131 -17.28 -4.36 25.49
N GLN A 132 -16.46 -4.90 26.41
CA GLN A 132 -15.02 -4.62 26.45
C GLN A 132 -14.31 -5.10 25.17
N VAL A 133 -14.62 -6.31 24.69
CA VAL A 133 -14.05 -6.83 23.43
C VAL A 133 -14.44 -5.95 22.24
N LYS A 134 -15.70 -5.49 22.17
CA LYS A 134 -16.16 -4.57 21.11
C LYS A 134 -15.43 -3.22 21.18
N GLU A 135 -15.20 -2.68 22.37
CA GLU A 135 -14.45 -1.44 22.57
C GLU A 135 -13.01 -1.58 22.08
N LEU A 136 -12.32 -2.66 22.45
CA LEU A 136 -10.97 -2.97 21.99
C LEU A 136 -10.90 -3.14 20.47
N ASN A 137 -11.83 -3.90 19.89
CA ASN A 137 -11.90 -4.09 18.45
C ASN A 137 -12.08 -2.78 17.69
N LYS A 138 -12.93 -1.89 18.21
CA LYS A 138 -13.12 -0.55 17.62
C LYS A 138 -11.83 0.25 17.60
N ILE A 139 -11.10 0.27 18.72
CA ILE A 139 -9.82 0.99 18.81
C ILE A 139 -8.82 0.46 17.78
N ILE A 140 -8.75 -0.86 17.58
CA ILE A 140 -7.88 -1.48 16.57
C ILE A 140 -8.25 -1.03 15.16
N VAL A 141 -9.54 -1.14 14.82
CA VAL A 141 -10.02 -0.78 13.48
C VAL A 141 -9.76 0.70 13.19
N ASP A 142 -10.05 1.58 14.15
CA ASP A 142 -9.80 3.02 14.04
C ASP A 142 -8.31 3.36 13.89
N TRP A 143 -7.42 2.58 14.51
CA TRP A 143 -5.97 2.75 14.42
C TRP A 143 -5.40 2.23 13.10
N CYS A 144 -5.89 1.10 12.60
CA CYS A 144 -5.42 0.44 11.37
C CYS A 144 -5.89 1.16 10.10
N THR A 145 -7.16 1.56 10.06
CA THR A 145 -7.80 2.09 8.84
C THR A 145 -7.04 3.25 8.17
N PRO A 146 -6.66 4.34 8.87
CA PRO A 146 -5.96 5.46 8.21
C PRO A 146 -4.56 5.08 7.70
N ARG A 147 -3.87 4.15 8.36
CA ARG A 147 -2.53 3.68 7.92
C ARG A 147 -2.64 2.87 6.65
N ILE A 148 -3.59 1.93 6.62
CA ILE A 148 -3.82 1.09 5.44
C ILE A 148 -4.23 1.97 4.25
N LEU A 149 -5.09 2.97 4.45
CA LEU A 149 -5.45 3.91 3.39
C LEU A 149 -4.25 4.67 2.83
N SER A 150 -3.37 5.18 3.70
CA SER A 150 -2.13 5.86 3.28
C SER A 150 -1.22 4.91 2.49
N GLU A 151 -1.10 3.66 2.92
CA GLU A 151 -0.24 2.68 2.27
C GLU A 151 -0.78 2.23 0.91
N VAL A 152 -2.10 2.09 0.79
CA VAL A 152 -2.75 1.83 -0.50
C VAL A 152 -2.51 2.99 -1.47
N ASP A 153 -2.63 4.24 -1.01
CA ASP A 153 -2.30 5.41 -1.83
C ASP A 153 -0.82 5.40 -2.26
N HIS A 154 0.11 5.11 -1.34
CA HIS A 154 1.53 4.96 -1.65
C HIS A 154 1.80 3.85 -2.67
N TYR A 155 1.13 2.71 -2.54
CA TYR A 155 1.23 1.61 -3.49
C TYR A 155 0.80 2.04 -4.89
N HIS A 156 -0.31 2.77 -5.01
CA HIS A 156 -0.74 3.32 -6.30
C HIS A 156 0.23 4.34 -6.88
N TYR A 157 0.81 5.23 -6.05
CA TYR A 157 1.85 6.14 -6.50
C TYR A 157 3.08 5.39 -6.99
N TYR A 158 3.53 4.36 -6.26
CA TYR A 158 4.64 3.51 -6.67
C TYR A 158 4.37 2.85 -8.03
N LEU A 159 3.19 2.24 -8.21
CA LEU A 159 2.80 1.63 -9.49
C LEU A 159 2.79 2.66 -10.64
N ASN A 160 2.36 3.89 -10.37
CA ASN A 160 2.39 4.97 -11.34
C ASN A 160 3.84 5.38 -11.70
N ASP A 161 4.71 5.51 -10.70
CA ASP A 161 6.10 5.94 -10.89
C ASP A 161 6.96 4.90 -11.62
N ILE A 162 6.73 3.61 -11.39
CA ILE A 162 7.47 2.55 -12.10
C ILE A 162 7.01 2.42 -13.56
N SER A 163 5.73 2.68 -13.84
CA SER A 163 5.15 2.52 -15.18
C SER A 163 5.47 3.69 -16.11
N HIS A 164 5.74 4.89 -15.58
CA HIS A 164 6.06 6.08 -16.37
C HIS A 164 7.55 6.42 -16.35
N LEU A 165 8.05 7.04 -17.43
CA LEU A 165 9.39 7.64 -17.40
C LEU A 165 9.36 8.90 -16.52
N PRO A 166 10.40 9.14 -15.71
CA PRO A 166 10.52 10.37 -14.97
C PRO A 166 10.63 11.54 -15.94
N ILE A 167 9.83 12.59 -15.71
CA ILE A 167 9.90 13.81 -16.49
C ILE A 167 11.21 14.52 -16.13
N PRO A 168 12.05 14.89 -17.12
CA PRO A 168 13.28 15.63 -16.85
C PRO A 168 12.98 16.92 -16.09
N LEU A 169 13.84 17.27 -15.13
CA LEU A 169 13.75 18.56 -14.45
C LEU A 169 13.87 19.69 -15.49
N ALA A 170 12.94 20.65 -15.45
CA ALA A 170 13.00 21.82 -16.29
C ALA A 170 14.29 22.61 -15.99
N GLN A 171 14.91 23.16 -17.03
CA GLN A 171 16.08 24.00 -16.84
C GLN A 171 15.73 25.25 -16.03
N PRO A 172 16.65 25.76 -15.19
CA PRO A 172 16.40 26.96 -14.41
C PRO A 172 16.10 28.13 -15.34
N MET A 173 14.96 28.78 -15.12
CA MET A 173 14.60 29.99 -15.87
C MET A 173 15.27 31.21 -15.22
N SER A 174 15.90 32.04 -16.04
CA SER A 174 16.39 33.34 -15.57
C SER A 174 15.20 34.21 -15.12
N LEU A 175 15.20 34.61 -13.86
CA LEU A 175 14.22 35.57 -13.30
C LEU A 175 14.63 37.02 -13.53
N SER A 176 15.86 37.26 -14.00
CA SER A 176 16.37 38.61 -14.27
C SER A 176 15.82 39.13 -15.59
N GLY A 177 15.33 40.38 -15.57
CA GLY A 177 14.99 41.12 -16.79
C GLY A 177 16.22 41.65 -17.56
N ALA A 178 17.43 41.44 -17.03
CA ALA A 178 18.66 41.72 -17.74
C ALA A 178 18.78 40.78 -18.95
N GLY A 179 18.92 41.35 -20.15
CA GLY A 179 18.93 40.59 -21.42
C GLY A 179 17.59 40.59 -22.18
N THR A 180 16.46 40.94 -21.53
CA THR A 180 15.16 41.13 -22.24
C THR A 180 15.13 42.43 -23.05
N ARG A 181 15.95 43.42 -22.65
CA ARG A 181 16.11 44.71 -23.34
C ARG A 181 17.45 44.74 -24.08
N SER A 182 17.59 43.93 -25.14
CA SER A 182 18.72 44.06 -26.05
C SER A 182 18.40 45.11 -27.13
N LEU A 183 19.38 45.97 -27.43
CA LEU A 183 19.25 46.90 -28.55
C LEU A 183 19.21 46.09 -29.86
N PRO A 184 18.27 46.35 -30.78
CA PRO A 184 18.31 45.72 -32.09
C PRO A 184 19.57 46.15 -32.84
N PHE A 185 20.19 45.20 -33.56
CA PHE A 185 21.34 45.48 -34.41
C PHE A 185 20.95 46.50 -35.48
N GLN A 186 21.60 47.66 -35.49
CA GLN A 186 21.37 48.68 -36.53
C GLN A 186 22.23 48.33 -37.75
N PRO A 187 21.62 48.03 -38.92
CA PRO A 187 22.35 47.51 -40.06
C PRO A 187 23.19 48.54 -40.84
N PHE A 188 23.22 49.83 -40.47
CA PHE A 188 23.93 50.85 -41.25
C PHE A 188 24.59 51.92 -40.37
N MET A 189 25.93 51.94 -40.40
CA MET A 189 26.77 53.13 -40.25
C MET A 189 27.45 53.39 -41.60
#